data_AF-A0A359E7K1-F1
#
_entry.id   AF-A0A359E7K1-F1
#
_cell.length_a   1.000
_cell.length_b   1.000
_cell.length_c   1.000
_cell.angle_alpha   90.00
_cell.angle_beta   90.00
_cell.angle_gamma   90.00
#
_symmetry.space_group_name_H-M   'P 1'
#
loop_
_entity.id
_entity.type
_entity.pdbx_description
1 polymer ?
#
loop_
_entity_poly.entity_id
_entity_poly.type
_entity_poly.pdbx_seq_one_letter_code
_entity_poly.pdbx_strand_id
1 'polypeptide(L)'
;EINFKDTVWRPKQLVSKISTALKIDDAETIEDLIAAIKRKKKRVVVILENVQNCYLRNISGFEAIEQMMLLISETNKEILWITTATRYGWLFLDRVLSVSDYFTHTVESDNLIGEQIEQVILKRHRASGYQLHFLADENTKKSRTFKKLMGDEKKTQEFLQERYFEKMAKLAEGNSSIAMIFWIRSINEYDDTHFYIKPFDFNTITRIDELDSAELFALAAYILHDSLLPEELAEIMHQPLRNSKLMVSRLTSRSILYKTDHGYMLNQLIYRQVVRVLKEANYIH
;
A
#
# COMPACT_ATOMS: atom_id res chain seq x y z
N GLU A 1 18.53 -0.47 -7.30
CA GLU A 1 17.07 -0.43 -7.12
C GLU A 1 16.48 0.37 -8.24
N ILE A 2 15.34 -0.06 -8.77
CA ILE A 2 14.61 0.57 -9.87
C ILE A 2 13.17 0.70 -9.39
N ASN A 3 12.68 1.92 -9.23
CA ASN A 3 11.34 2.17 -8.69
C ASN A 3 10.40 2.69 -9.79
N PHE A 4 9.30 1.98 -10.02
CA PHE A 4 8.23 2.37 -10.91
C PHE A 4 7.27 3.33 -10.21
N LYS A 5 7.68 4.60 -10.04
CA LYS A 5 6.87 5.63 -9.36
C LYS A 5 5.67 6.11 -10.17
N ASP A 6 5.78 6.00 -11.48
CA ASP A 6 4.84 6.38 -12.52
C ASP A 6 4.50 5.16 -13.40
N THR A 7 3.38 5.20 -14.13
CA THR A 7 2.93 4.07 -14.95
C THR A 7 3.85 3.85 -16.15
N VAL A 8 4.39 2.64 -16.24
CA VAL A 8 5.30 2.16 -17.29
C VAL A 8 4.65 0.95 -17.95
N TRP A 9 3.76 1.19 -18.91
CA TRP A 9 2.94 0.13 -19.50
C TRP A 9 3.31 -0.20 -20.95
N ARG A 10 4.20 0.59 -21.57
CA ARG A 10 4.72 0.33 -22.92
C ARG A 10 6.12 -0.30 -22.88
N PRO A 11 6.44 -1.27 -23.76
CA PRO A 11 7.74 -1.93 -23.77
C PRO A 11 8.94 -0.98 -23.85
N LYS A 12 8.86 0.06 -24.69
CA LYS A 12 9.94 1.06 -24.81
C LYS A 12 10.20 1.83 -23.51
N GLN A 13 9.16 2.14 -22.73
CA GLN A 13 9.31 2.82 -21.45
C GLN A 13 10.02 1.90 -20.45
N LEU A 14 9.66 0.62 -20.42
CA LEU A 14 10.31 -0.38 -19.58
C LEU A 14 11.79 -0.53 -19.92
N VAL A 15 12.10 -0.76 -21.20
CA VAL A 15 13.49 -0.93 -21.67
C VAL A 15 14.31 0.31 -21.33
N SER A 16 13.80 1.52 -21.60
CA SER A 16 14.49 2.76 -21.25
C SER A 16 14.74 2.89 -19.75
N LYS A 17 13.77 2.53 -18.91
CA LYS A 17 13.89 2.67 -17.45
C LYS A 17 14.92 1.70 -16.87
N ILE A 18 14.89 0.45 -17.31
CA ILE A 18 15.82 -0.58 -16.82
C ILE A 18 17.24 -0.37 -17.37
N SER A 19 17.40 -0.09 -18.67
CA SER A 19 18.70 0.18 -19.28
C SER A 19 19.43 1.34 -18.59
N THR A 20 18.73 2.45 -18.37
CA THR A 20 19.25 3.63 -17.65
C THR A 20 19.73 3.24 -16.25
N ALA A 21 18.90 2.52 -15.49
CA ALA A 21 19.24 2.15 -14.12
C ALA A 21 20.41 1.13 -14.04
N LEU A 22 20.52 0.23 -15.01
CA LEU A 22 21.59 -0.76 -15.10
C LEU A 22 22.85 -0.26 -15.82
N LYS A 23 22.85 1.01 -16.26
CA LYS A 23 23.93 1.62 -17.07
C LYS A 23 24.28 0.73 -18.27
N ILE A 24 23.25 0.38 -19.03
CA ILE A 24 23.39 -0.37 -20.28
C ILE A 24 23.11 0.64 -21.38
N ASP A 25 24.18 1.01 -22.09
CA ASP A 25 24.08 1.82 -23.29
C ASP A 25 23.58 0.92 -24.45
N ASP A 26 22.84 1.51 -25.39
CA ASP A 26 22.42 0.89 -26.65
C ASP A 26 21.43 -0.30 -26.57
N ALA A 27 20.48 -0.29 -25.61
CA ALA A 27 19.36 -1.23 -25.59
C ALA A 27 18.06 -0.55 -26.06
N GLU A 28 17.54 -0.94 -27.23
CA GLU A 28 16.28 -0.41 -27.78
C GLU A 28 15.10 -1.37 -27.58
N THR A 29 15.39 -2.67 -27.47
CA THR A 29 14.42 -3.75 -27.31
C THR A 29 14.65 -4.55 -26.02
N ILE A 30 13.71 -5.43 -25.66
CA ILE A 30 13.91 -6.33 -24.52
C ILE A 30 15.06 -7.30 -24.80
N GLU A 31 15.20 -7.72 -26.07
CA GLU A 31 16.19 -8.69 -26.51
C GLU A 31 17.60 -8.11 -26.37
N ASP A 32 17.78 -6.83 -26.72
CA ASP A 32 19.05 -6.12 -26.51
C ASP A 32 19.41 -6.06 -25.03
N LEU A 33 18.41 -5.77 -24.18
CA LEU A 33 18.60 -5.68 -22.73
C LEU A 33 18.97 -7.04 -22.13
N ILE A 34 18.28 -8.12 -22.52
CA ILE A 34 18.59 -9.50 -22.12
C ILE A 34 20.01 -9.87 -22.56
N ALA A 35 20.36 -9.62 -23.81
CA ALA A 35 21.69 -9.91 -24.35
C ALA A 35 22.79 -9.13 -23.59
N ALA A 36 22.54 -7.85 -23.31
CA ALA A 36 23.47 -7.01 -22.57
C ALA A 36 23.68 -7.49 -21.13
N ILE A 37 22.61 -7.93 -20.44
CA ILE A 37 22.69 -8.50 -19.10
C ILE A 37 23.47 -9.81 -19.12
N LYS A 38 23.17 -10.72 -20.07
CA LYS A 38 23.87 -12.01 -20.23
C LYS A 38 25.38 -11.85 -20.51
N ARG A 39 25.80 -10.75 -21.15
CA ARG A 39 27.23 -10.44 -21.36
C ARG A 39 27.95 -10.02 -20.08
N LYS A 40 27.24 -9.56 -19.04
CA LYS A 40 27.87 -9.15 -17.78
C LYS A 40 28.33 -10.39 -17.00
N LYS A 41 29.65 -10.47 -16.74
CA LYS A 41 30.25 -11.58 -15.99
C LYS A 41 29.96 -11.57 -14.48
N LYS A 42 29.41 -10.47 -13.96
CA LYS A 42 29.18 -10.28 -12.52
C LYS A 42 27.70 -10.47 -12.20
N ARG A 43 27.41 -11.36 -11.25
CA ARG A 43 26.07 -11.49 -10.68
C ARG A 43 25.73 -10.26 -9.85
N VAL A 44 24.51 -9.75 -10.00
CA VAL A 44 24.02 -8.58 -9.27
C VAL A 44 22.64 -8.86 -8.68
N VAL A 45 22.28 -8.11 -7.64
CA VAL A 45 20.93 -8.11 -7.09
C VAL A 45 20.24 -6.85 -7.59
N VAL A 46 19.06 -7.00 -8.18
CA VAL A 46 18.25 -5.87 -8.64
C VAL A 46 16.89 -5.93 -7.97
N ILE A 47 16.56 -4.83 -7.28
CA ILE A 47 15.26 -4.63 -6.67
C ILE A 47 14.42 -3.79 -7.62
N LEU A 48 13.28 -4.33 -8.06
CA LEU A 48 12.25 -3.67 -8.85
C LEU A 48 11.09 -3.33 -7.93
N GLU A 49 10.92 -2.05 -7.61
CA GLU A 49 9.86 -1.61 -6.72
C GLU A 49 8.62 -1.16 -7.47
N ASN A 50 7.45 -1.46 -6.92
CA ASN A 50 6.14 -1.04 -7.40
C ASN A 50 5.75 -1.60 -8.78
N VAL A 51 5.94 -2.91 -8.98
CA VAL A 51 5.66 -3.54 -10.29
C VAL A 51 4.19 -3.49 -10.72
N GLN A 52 3.25 -3.18 -9.80
CA GLN A 52 1.86 -2.86 -10.17
C GLN A 52 1.75 -1.65 -11.11
N ASN A 53 2.77 -0.79 -11.17
CA ASN A 53 2.82 0.34 -12.10
C ASN A 53 3.38 -0.05 -13.47
N CYS A 54 3.77 -1.31 -13.68
CA CYS A 54 4.32 -1.81 -14.94
C CYS A 54 3.23 -2.29 -15.94
N TYR A 55 1.97 -1.90 -15.74
CA TYR A 55 0.87 -2.20 -16.65
C TYR A 55 -0.22 -1.13 -16.54
N LEU A 56 -1.11 -1.09 -17.53
CA LEU A 56 -2.34 -0.31 -17.51
C LEU A 56 -3.50 -1.26 -17.80
N ARG A 57 -4.61 -1.22 -17.05
CA ARG A 57 -5.74 -2.15 -17.26
C ARG A 57 -6.61 -1.70 -18.44
N ASN A 58 -6.05 -1.78 -19.65
CA ASN A 58 -6.75 -1.65 -20.92
C ASN A 58 -6.35 -2.82 -21.86
N ILE A 59 -6.94 -2.89 -23.04
CA ILE A 59 -6.80 -4.05 -23.97
C ILE A 59 -5.33 -4.34 -24.34
N SER A 60 -4.49 -3.31 -24.46
CA SER A 60 -3.08 -3.43 -24.89
C SER A 60 -2.10 -3.03 -23.78
N GLY A 61 -2.54 -3.02 -22.53
CA GLY A 61 -1.80 -2.39 -21.44
C GLY A 61 -0.92 -3.33 -20.63
N PHE A 62 -0.81 -4.59 -21.06
CA PHE A 62 -0.05 -5.64 -20.38
C PHE A 62 1.32 -5.91 -21.01
N GLU A 63 1.61 -5.32 -22.17
CA GLU A 63 2.83 -5.63 -22.91
C GLU A 63 4.10 -5.37 -22.09
N ALA A 64 4.19 -4.26 -21.34
CA ALA A 64 5.37 -4.02 -20.50
C ALA A 64 5.54 -5.06 -19.39
N ILE A 65 4.49 -5.41 -18.64
CA ILE A 65 4.62 -6.39 -17.55
C ILE A 65 5.01 -7.77 -18.11
N GLU A 66 4.48 -8.18 -19.25
CA GLU A 66 4.85 -9.44 -19.92
C GLU A 66 6.33 -9.44 -20.33
N GLN A 67 6.80 -8.33 -20.93
CA GLN A 67 8.20 -8.14 -21.30
C GLN A 67 9.12 -8.13 -20.06
N MET A 68 8.65 -7.59 -18.94
CA MET A 68 9.39 -7.64 -17.68
C MET A 68 9.48 -9.07 -17.14
N MET A 69 8.41 -9.88 -17.22
CA MET A 69 8.46 -11.29 -16.82
C MET A 69 9.43 -12.09 -17.69
N LEU A 70 9.45 -11.84 -19.01
CA LEU A 70 10.42 -12.43 -19.93
C LEU A 70 11.86 -12.04 -19.57
N LEU A 71 12.11 -10.76 -19.26
CA LEU A 71 13.42 -10.31 -18.81
C LEU A 71 13.88 -11.04 -17.55
N ILE A 72 13.00 -11.15 -16.55
CA ILE A 72 13.29 -11.82 -15.28
C ILE A 72 13.64 -13.29 -15.51
N SER A 73 12.83 -14.00 -16.29
CA SER A 73 13.02 -15.44 -16.55
C SER A 73 14.31 -15.70 -17.33
N GLU A 74 14.60 -14.90 -18.35
CA GLU A 74 15.76 -15.07 -19.22
C GLU A 74 17.09 -14.67 -18.56
N THR A 75 17.05 -13.88 -17.48
CA THR A 75 18.26 -13.34 -16.84
C THR A 75 18.44 -13.75 -15.38
N ASN A 76 17.67 -14.72 -14.89
CA ASN A 76 17.72 -15.19 -13.51
C ASN A 76 19.05 -15.86 -13.08
N LYS A 77 19.93 -16.19 -14.04
CA LYS A 77 21.28 -16.73 -13.77
C LYS A 77 22.30 -15.63 -13.51
N GLU A 78 22.05 -14.44 -14.05
CA GLU A 78 22.89 -13.25 -13.96
C GLU A 78 22.41 -12.30 -12.86
N ILE A 79 21.08 -12.19 -12.68
CA ILE A 79 20.47 -11.26 -11.75
C ILE A 79 19.58 -12.00 -10.76
N LEU A 80 19.79 -11.76 -9.47
CA LEU A 80 18.78 -12.03 -8.45
C LEU A 80 17.76 -10.88 -8.47
N TRP A 81 16.60 -11.16 -9.04
CA TRP A 81 15.49 -10.22 -9.09
C TRP A 81 14.68 -10.27 -7.79
N ILE A 82 14.45 -9.10 -7.20
CA ILE A 82 13.54 -8.93 -6.07
C ILE A 82 12.50 -7.92 -6.51
N THR A 83 11.23 -8.31 -6.52
CA THR A 83 10.13 -7.41 -6.92
C THR A 83 9.25 -7.05 -5.74
N THR A 84 8.75 -5.82 -5.70
CA THR A 84 7.70 -5.41 -4.76
C THR A 84 6.45 -4.98 -5.51
N ALA A 85 5.28 -5.31 -4.96
CA ALA A 85 3.98 -4.93 -5.50
C ALA A 85 3.00 -4.60 -4.37
N THR A 86 1.98 -3.80 -4.66
CA THR A 86 0.81 -3.71 -3.76
C THR A 86 0.06 -5.03 -3.74
N ARG A 87 -0.63 -5.33 -2.62
CA ARG A 87 -1.37 -6.59 -2.44
C ARG A 87 -2.36 -6.87 -3.56
N TYR A 88 -3.21 -5.90 -3.90
CA TYR A 88 -4.25 -6.09 -4.92
C TYR A 88 -3.71 -6.00 -6.34
N GLY A 89 -2.67 -5.20 -6.59
CA GLY A 89 -1.94 -5.23 -7.86
C GLY A 89 -1.32 -6.60 -8.13
N TRP A 90 -0.65 -7.18 -7.12
CA TRP A 90 -0.09 -8.54 -7.20
C TRP A 90 -1.17 -9.61 -7.43
N LEU A 91 -2.23 -9.64 -6.62
CA LEU A 91 -3.31 -10.62 -6.76
C LEU A 91 -3.99 -10.55 -8.13
N PHE A 92 -4.14 -9.35 -8.68
CA PHE A 92 -4.70 -9.16 -10.02
C PHE A 92 -3.74 -9.67 -11.09
N LEU A 93 -2.47 -9.26 -11.05
CA LEU A 93 -1.46 -9.69 -12.01
C LEU A 93 -1.27 -11.21 -11.98
N ASP A 94 -1.27 -11.81 -10.79
CA ASP A 94 -1.14 -13.26 -10.65
C ASP A 94 -2.35 -14.01 -11.22
N ARG A 95 -3.55 -13.46 -11.05
CA ARG A 95 -4.76 -14.04 -11.65
C ARG A 95 -4.75 -13.98 -13.18
N VAL A 96 -4.22 -12.91 -13.76
CA VAL A 96 -4.30 -12.66 -15.21
C VAL A 96 -3.11 -13.26 -15.96
N LEU A 97 -1.91 -13.22 -15.36
CA LEU A 97 -0.64 -13.56 -16.01
C LEU A 97 0.16 -14.65 -15.29
N SER A 98 -0.35 -15.18 -14.17
CA SER A 98 0.37 -16.12 -13.31
C SER A 98 1.76 -15.62 -12.93
N VAL A 99 1.89 -14.33 -12.56
CA VAL A 99 3.20 -13.72 -12.31
C VAL A 99 4.01 -14.45 -11.22
N SER A 100 3.35 -15.14 -10.29
CA SER A 100 4.03 -15.94 -9.27
C SER A 100 4.85 -17.10 -9.83
N ASP A 101 4.50 -17.65 -11.01
CA ASP A 101 5.23 -18.75 -11.65
C ASP A 101 6.65 -18.35 -12.07
N TYR A 102 6.92 -17.05 -12.22
CA TYR A 102 8.23 -16.51 -12.59
C TYR A 102 9.16 -16.30 -11.37
N PHE A 103 8.67 -16.49 -10.14
CA PHE A 103 9.44 -16.30 -8.91
C PHE A 103 9.54 -17.59 -8.11
N THR A 104 10.75 -17.87 -7.58
CA THR A 104 10.96 -19.04 -6.73
C THR A 104 10.37 -18.88 -5.33
N HIS A 105 10.20 -17.65 -4.86
CA HIS A 105 9.66 -17.33 -3.54
C HIS A 105 8.80 -16.08 -3.60
N THR A 106 7.66 -16.12 -2.92
CA THR A 106 6.78 -14.96 -2.69
C THR A 106 6.60 -14.78 -1.19
N VAL A 107 6.71 -13.54 -0.70
CA VAL A 107 6.54 -13.22 0.73
C VAL A 107 5.53 -12.09 0.86
N GLU A 108 4.55 -12.28 1.73
CA GLU A 108 3.55 -11.26 2.08
C GLU A 108 3.99 -10.52 3.34
N SER A 109 3.88 -9.19 3.34
CA SER A 109 4.33 -8.35 4.47
C SER A 109 3.18 -7.59 5.16
N ASP A 110 1.95 -7.71 4.67
CA ASP A 110 0.77 -6.97 5.11
C ASP A 110 -0.18 -7.76 6.04
N ASN A 111 0.29 -8.90 6.57
CA ASN A 111 -0.48 -9.82 7.44
C ASN A 111 0.10 -9.93 8.86
N LEU A 112 0.54 -8.82 9.46
CA LEU A 112 1.05 -8.86 10.83
C LEU A 112 -0.07 -9.17 11.82
N ILE A 113 0.17 -10.09 12.75
CA ILE A 113 -0.76 -10.34 13.86
C ILE A 113 -0.70 -9.19 14.88
N GLY A 114 -1.72 -9.07 15.73
CA GLY A 114 -1.83 -7.97 16.70
C GLY A 114 -0.59 -7.81 17.59
N GLU A 115 0.00 -8.91 18.04
CA GLU A 115 1.24 -8.89 18.82
C GLU A 115 2.42 -8.30 18.03
N GLN A 116 2.55 -8.63 16.74
CA GLN A 116 3.60 -8.09 15.89
C GLN A 116 3.40 -6.59 15.64
N ILE A 117 2.16 -6.13 15.45
CA ILE A 117 1.82 -4.71 15.33
C ILE A 117 2.22 -3.96 16.61
N GLU A 118 1.84 -4.47 17.78
CA GLU A 118 2.22 -3.90 19.07
C GLU A 118 3.75 -3.82 19.20
N GLN A 119 4.46 -4.91 18.90
CA GLN A 119 5.92 -4.94 18.97
C GLN A 119 6.57 -3.91 18.03
N VAL A 120 6.08 -3.76 16.80
CA VAL A 120 6.60 -2.75 15.85
C VAL A 120 6.44 -1.34 16.41
N ILE A 121 5.28 -1.03 16.97
CA ILE A 121 4.99 0.30 17.53
C ILE A 121 5.82 0.56 18.77
N LEU A 122 5.84 -0.38 19.72
CA LEU A 122 6.60 -0.23 20.97
C LEU A 122 8.10 -0.13 20.70
N LYS A 123 8.66 -0.92 19.77
CA LYS A 123 10.06 -0.79 19.36
C LYS A 123 10.37 0.60 18.82
N ARG A 124 9.51 1.15 17.97
CA ARG A 124 9.70 2.50 17.41
C ARG A 124 9.49 3.59 18.46
N HIS A 125 8.52 3.44 19.34
CA HIS A 125 8.28 4.39 20.43
C HIS A 125 9.43 4.43 21.43
N ARG A 126 10.03 3.29 21.79
CA ARG A 126 11.19 3.24 22.70
C ARG A 126 12.36 4.11 22.24
N ALA A 127 12.53 4.30 20.92
CA ALA A 127 13.56 5.18 20.39
C ALA A 127 13.33 6.67 20.75
N SER A 128 12.13 7.05 21.20
CA SER A 128 11.82 8.42 21.64
C SER A 128 12.26 8.72 23.08
N GLY A 129 12.45 7.70 23.93
CA GLY A 129 12.79 7.86 25.34
C GLY A 129 11.63 8.21 26.27
N TYR A 130 10.45 8.53 25.74
CA TYR A 130 9.25 8.81 26.54
C TYR A 130 8.59 7.52 27.06
N GLN A 131 7.88 7.64 28.17
CA GLN A 131 7.00 6.59 28.70
C GLN A 131 5.59 6.74 28.12
N LEU A 132 4.81 5.66 28.19
CA LEU A 132 3.44 5.64 27.68
C LEU A 132 2.44 5.69 28.82
N HIS A 133 1.43 6.54 28.66
CA HIS A 133 0.26 6.57 29.53
C HIS A 133 -1.02 6.48 28.69
N PHE A 134 -1.76 5.38 28.82
CA PHE A 134 -2.98 5.16 28.06
C PHE A 134 -4.19 5.79 28.78
N LEU A 135 -5.01 6.51 28.02
CA LEU A 135 -6.23 7.14 28.51
C LEU A 135 -7.45 6.25 28.29
N ALA A 136 -8.41 6.28 29.21
CA ALA A 136 -9.67 5.55 29.05
C ALA A 136 -10.66 6.34 28.17
N ASP A 137 -11.27 5.68 27.17
CA ASP A 137 -12.41 6.23 26.45
C ASP A 137 -13.72 6.15 27.29
N GLU A 138 -14.74 6.89 26.88
CA GLU A 138 -16.03 6.95 27.60
C GLU A 138 -16.72 5.59 27.76
N ASN A 139 -16.54 4.69 26.79
CA ASN A 139 -17.10 3.34 26.86
C ASN A 139 -16.34 2.48 27.88
N THR A 140 -15.03 2.67 27.97
CA THR A 140 -14.14 1.94 28.87
C THR A 140 -14.33 2.41 30.31
N LYS A 141 -14.51 3.71 30.54
CA LYS A 141 -14.89 4.26 31.86
C LYS A 141 -16.17 3.65 32.43
N LYS A 142 -17.11 3.25 31.56
CA LYS A 142 -18.38 2.59 31.94
C LYS A 142 -18.22 1.10 32.26
N SER A 143 -17.12 0.47 31.85
CA SER A 143 -16.88 -0.97 32.06
C SER A 143 -16.76 -1.35 33.54
N ARG A 144 -17.44 -2.44 33.93
CA ARG A 144 -17.32 -3.01 35.29
C ARG A 144 -15.89 -3.45 35.59
N THR A 145 -15.16 -3.97 34.60
CA THR A 145 -13.77 -4.42 34.76
C THR A 145 -12.86 -3.24 35.07
N PHE A 146 -12.97 -2.14 34.31
CA PHE A 146 -12.19 -0.92 34.54
C PHE A 146 -12.42 -0.35 35.94
N LYS A 147 -13.68 -0.25 36.37
CA LYS A 147 -14.04 0.24 37.72
C LYS A 147 -13.43 -0.59 38.85
N LYS A 148 -13.27 -1.91 38.67
CA LYS A 148 -12.62 -2.79 39.65
C LYS A 148 -11.11 -2.61 39.70
N LEU A 149 -10.50 -2.23 38.59
CA LEU A 149 -9.05 -2.07 38.46
C LEU A 149 -8.54 -0.69 38.89
N MET A 150 -9.41 0.34 38.96
CA MET A 150 -9.00 1.72 39.29
C MET A 150 -8.22 1.90 40.60
N GLY A 151 -8.27 0.95 41.53
CA GLY A 151 -7.46 0.97 42.75
C GLY A 151 -6.00 0.50 42.56
N ASP A 152 -5.65 -0.01 41.38
CA ASP A 152 -4.34 -0.53 41.01
C ASP A 152 -3.92 0.10 39.67
N GLU A 153 -3.08 1.13 39.75
CA GLU A 153 -2.65 1.92 38.59
C GLU A 153 -1.95 1.06 37.54
N LYS A 154 -1.07 0.14 37.98
CA LYS A 154 -0.33 -0.74 37.08
C LYS A 154 -1.28 -1.64 36.29
N LYS A 155 -2.21 -2.32 36.97
CA LYS A 155 -3.19 -3.18 36.27
C LYS A 155 -4.15 -2.38 35.40
N THR A 156 -4.45 -1.14 35.80
CA THR A 156 -5.27 -0.24 34.98
C THR A 156 -4.56 0.10 33.67
N GLN A 157 -3.27 0.44 33.72
CA GLN A 157 -2.48 0.73 32.52
C GLN A 157 -2.30 -0.50 31.63
N GLU A 158 -2.00 -1.68 32.19
CA GLU A 158 -1.92 -2.94 31.43
C GLU A 158 -3.24 -3.23 30.68
N PHE A 159 -4.38 -3.10 31.37
CA PHE A 159 -5.70 -3.30 30.76
C PHE A 159 -6.00 -2.28 29.64
N LEU A 160 -5.65 -1.00 29.83
CA LEU A 160 -5.86 0.04 28.82
C LEU A 160 -4.95 -0.16 27.60
N GLN A 161 -3.70 -0.54 27.81
CA GLN A 161 -2.75 -0.86 26.76
C GLN A 161 -3.23 -2.03 25.90
N GLU A 162 -3.61 -3.16 26.53
CA GLU A 162 -4.11 -4.35 25.81
C GLU A 162 -5.32 -3.98 24.94
N ARG A 163 -6.29 -3.27 25.52
CA ARG A 163 -7.50 -2.83 24.83
C ARG A 163 -7.19 -1.86 23.68
N TYR A 164 -6.18 -1.00 23.83
CA TYR A 164 -5.74 -0.09 22.79
C TYR A 164 -5.13 -0.85 21.60
N PHE A 165 -4.20 -1.78 21.87
CA PHE A 165 -3.55 -2.54 20.81
C PHE A 165 -4.48 -3.56 20.13
N GLU A 166 -5.43 -4.15 20.86
CA GLU A 166 -6.50 -4.99 20.26
C GLU A 166 -7.30 -4.19 19.22
N LYS A 167 -7.73 -2.99 19.62
CA LYS A 167 -8.47 -2.04 18.78
C LYS A 167 -7.66 -1.60 17.56
N MET A 168 -6.40 -1.25 17.77
CA MET A 168 -5.49 -0.83 16.72
C MET A 168 -5.16 -1.96 15.73
N ALA A 169 -4.90 -3.17 16.22
CA ALA A 169 -4.62 -4.32 15.38
C ALA A 169 -5.80 -4.61 14.44
N LYS A 170 -7.03 -4.49 14.95
CA LYS A 170 -8.25 -4.61 14.14
C LYS A 170 -8.36 -3.54 13.05
N LEU A 171 -7.88 -2.31 13.29
CA LEU A 171 -7.88 -1.23 12.30
C LEU A 171 -6.76 -1.36 11.27
N ALA A 172 -5.58 -1.76 11.72
CA ALA A 172 -4.43 -1.96 10.87
C ALA A 172 -4.63 -3.16 9.93
N GLU A 173 -5.38 -4.17 10.39
CA GLU A 173 -5.59 -5.44 9.69
C GLU A 173 -4.26 -6.03 9.19
N GLY A 174 -3.23 -5.97 10.04
CA GLY A 174 -1.87 -6.43 9.73
C GLY A 174 -0.97 -5.47 8.95
N ASN A 175 -1.45 -4.28 8.60
CA ASN A 175 -0.63 -3.25 7.95
C ASN A 175 0.10 -2.37 8.98
N SER A 176 1.43 -2.51 9.05
CA SER A 176 2.29 -1.75 9.97
C SER A 176 2.28 -0.24 9.72
N SER A 177 2.24 0.21 8.46
CA SER A 177 2.20 1.63 8.11
C SER A 177 0.93 2.29 8.62
N ILE A 178 -0.22 1.63 8.42
CA ILE A 178 -1.51 2.11 8.94
C ILE A 178 -1.49 2.13 10.47
N ALA A 179 -0.98 1.09 11.11
CA ALA A 179 -0.85 1.04 12.56
C ALA A 179 0.01 2.21 13.10
N MET A 180 1.12 2.52 12.41
CA MET A 180 2.00 3.64 12.77
C MET A 180 1.31 5.01 12.58
N ILE A 181 0.53 5.17 11.52
CA ILE A 181 -0.25 6.41 11.30
C ILE A 181 -1.27 6.59 12.43
N PHE A 182 -2.01 5.54 12.80
CA PHE A 182 -2.95 5.59 13.91
C PHE A 182 -2.24 5.85 15.24
N TRP A 183 -1.09 5.22 15.46
CA TRP A 183 -0.26 5.44 16.65
C TRP A 183 0.10 6.91 16.83
N ILE A 184 0.67 7.55 15.80
CA ILE A 184 1.04 8.97 15.83
C ILE A 184 -0.20 9.84 16.11
N ARG A 185 -1.34 9.51 15.51
CA ARG A 185 -2.60 10.25 15.71
C ARG A 185 -3.24 10.04 17.08
N SER A 186 -2.88 8.98 17.78
CA SER A 186 -3.37 8.71 19.14
C SER A 186 -2.58 9.48 20.20
N ILE A 187 -1.43 10.07 19.87
CA ILE A 187 -0.70 10.95 20.79
C ILE A 187 -1.54 12.22 20.96
N ASN A 188 -2.14 12.38 22.14
CA ASN A 188 -3.04 13.51 22.44
C ASN A 188 -2.26 14.70 23.00
N GLU A 189 -1.39 14.43 23.96
CA GLU A 189 -0.54 15.40 24.63
C GLU A 189 0.71 14.70 25.14
N TYR A 190 1.70 15.50 25.51
CA TYR A 190 2.95 15.01 26.05
C TYR A 190 3.48 15.97 27.11
N ASP A 191 4.23 15.42 28.05
CA ASP A 191 5.04 16.17 29.01
C ASP A 191 6.53 15.78 28.87
N ASP A 192 7.37 16.18 29.82
CA ASP A 192 8.82 15.91 29.81
C ASP A 192 9.18 14.42 29.89
N THR A 193 8.22 13.55 30.23
CA THR A 193 8.42 12.14 30.56
C THR A 193 7.44 11.19 29.89
N HIS A 194 6.22 11.63 29.55
CA HIS A 194 5.13 10.78 29.07
C HIS A 194 4.50 11.28 27.77
N PHE A 195 4.12 10.32 26.93
CA PHE A 195 3.10 10.50 25.90
C PHE A 195 1.77 9.95 26.38
N TYR A 196 0.73 10.79 26.34
CA TYR A 196 -0.63 10.43 26.70
C TYR A 196 -1.39 9.96 25.46
N ILE A 197 -1.70 8.67 25.44
CA ILE A 197 -2.28 7.98 24.30
C ILE A 197 -3.79 7.91 24.46
N LYS A 198 -4.49 8.63 23.59
CA LYS A 198 -5.95 8.61 23.52
C LYS A 198 -6.42 7.48 22.59
N PRO A 199 -7.40 6.66 23.02
CA PRO A 199 -8.02 5.67 22.15
C PRO A 199 -8.61 6.34 20.92
N PHE A 200 -8.38 5.75 19.75
CA PHE A 200 -8.92 6.28 18.51
C PHE A 200 -10.46 6.15 18.49
N ASP A 201 -11.15 7.22 18.09
CA ASP A 201 -12.60 7.18 17.92
C ASP A 201 -12.95 6.64 16.53
N PHE A 202 -13.43 5.40 16.51
CA PHE A 202 -13.84 4.66 15.32
C PHE A 202 -14.93 5.35 14.51
N ASN A 203 -15.74 6.20 15.15
CA ASN A 203 -16.86 6.88 14.48
C ASN A 203 -16.41 8.10 13.66
N THR A 204 -15.18 8.59 13.90
CA THR A 204 -14.63 9.76 13.18
C THR A 204 -14.07 9.42 11.82
N ILE A 205 -13.90 8.14 11.51
CA ILE A 205 -13.46 7.73 10.20
C ILE A 205 -14.63 7.95 9.23
N THR A 206 -14.44 8.88 8.27
CA THR A 206 -15.45 9.28 7.30
C THR A 206 -16.04 8.04 6.63
N ARG A 207 -17.32 7.75 6.92
CA ARG A 207 -18.02 6.69 6.22
C ARG A 207 -18.03 7.05 4.75
N ILE A 208 -17.53 6.13 3.93
CA ILE A 208 -17.67 6.18 2.49
C ILE A 208 -19.11 5.77 2.17
N ASP A 209 -20.06 6.61 2.55
CA ASP A 209 -21.46 6.41 2.21
C ASP A 209 -21.69 7.09 0.84
N GLU A 210 -22.55 6.49 0.03
CA GLU A 210 -22.97 7.00 -1.29
C GLU A 210 -21.82 7.10 -2.31
N LEU A 211 -21.28 5.96 -2.74
CA LEU A 211 -20.51 5.87 -3.98
C LEU A 211 -21.37 5.28 -5.10
N ASP A 212 -21.38 5.94 -6.25
CA ASP A 212 -22.00 5.38 -7.44
C ASP A 212 -21.11 4.30 -8.10
N SER A 213 -21.66 3.52 -9.03
CA SER A 213 -20.91 2.46 -9.71
C SER A 213 -19.67 2.96 -10.47
N ALA A 214 -19.70 4.18 -10.99
CA ALA A 214 -18.55 4.75 -11.71
C ALA A 214 -17.44 5.14 -10.74
N GLU A 215 -17.78 5.68 -9.57
CA GLU A 215 -16.85 5.96 -8.48
C GLU A 215 -16.24 4.66 -7.94
N LEU A 216 -17.04 3.61 -7.74
CA LEU A 216 -16.54 2.29 -7.34
C LEU A 216 -15.56 1.70 -8.36
N PHE A 217 -15.88 1.78 -9.65
CA PHE A 217 -15.00 1.30 -10.71
C PHE A 217 -13.68 2.11 -10.77
N ALA A 218 -13.75 3.43 -10.60
CA ALA A 218 -12.57 4.28 -10.53
C ALA A 218 -11.70 3.93 -9.31
N LEU A 219 -12.29 3.72 -8.14
CA LEU A 219 -11.55 3.33 -6.94
C LEU A 219 -10.94 1.94 -7.06
N ALA A 220 -11.62 1.00 -7.72
CA ALA A 220 -11.03 -0.30 -8.06
C ALA A 220 -9.78 -0.12 -8.94
N ALA A 221 -9.82 0.77 -9.93
CA ALA A 221 -8.64 1.09 -10.75
C ALA A 221 -7.49 1.65 -9.88
N TYR A 222 -7.75 2.57 -8.95
CA TYR A 222 -6.73 3.06 -8.02
C TYR A 222 -6.19 1.99 -7.07
N ILE A 223 -7.00 1.04 -6.62
CA ILE A 223 -6.52 -0.09 -5.79
C ILE A 223 -5.58 -0.99 -6.57
N LEU A 224 -5.85 -1.20 -7.87
CA LEU A 224 -5.03 -2.06 -8.73
C LEU A 224 -3.73 -1.38 -9.16
N HIS A 225 -3.79 -0.08 -9.47
CA HIS A 225 -2.68 0.68 -10.05
C HIS A 225 -1.95 1.60 -9.06
N ASP A 226 -2.39 1.73 -7.82
CA ASP A 226 -1.81 2.59 -6.77
C ASP A 226 -1.85 4.11 -7.06
N SER A 227 -1.20 4.55 -8.16
CA SER A 227 -1.24 5.92 -8.67
C SER A 227 -1.74 5.97 -10.12
N LEU A 228 -2.64 6.91 -10.42
CA LEU A 228 -3.13 7.15 -11.79
C LEU A 228 -3.26 8.64 -12.08
N LEU A 229 -2.91 9.01 -13.32
CA LEU A 229 -3.26 10.26 -13.96
C LEU A 229 -4.72 10.21 -14.49
N PRO A 230 -5.40 11.35 -14.65
CA PRO A 230 -6.73 11.40 -15.27
C PRO A 230 -6.76 10.81 -16.69
N GLU A 231 -5.67 10.95 -17.45
CA GLU A 231 -5.48 10.36 -18.77
C GLU A 231 -5.46 8.83 -18.72
N GLU A 232 -4.74 8.24 -17.76
CA GLU A 232 -4.69 6.79 -17.57
C GLU A 232 -6.03 6.24 -17.06
N LEU A 233 -6.69 6.96 -16.16
CA LEU A 233 -8.03 6.61 -15.72
C LEU A 233 -9.04 6.64 -16.89
N ALA A 234 -8.91 7.59 -17.83
CA ALA A 234 -9.75 7.65 -19.03
C ALA A 234 -9.58 6.41 -19.91
N GLU A 235 -8.34 5.94 -20.09
CA GLU A 235 -8.04 4.71 -20.82
C GLU A 235 -8.63 3.47 -20.13
N ILE A 236 -8.47 3.34 -18.80
CA ILE A 236 -8.99 2.20 -18.03
C ILE A 236 -10.52 2.18 -18.03
N MET A 237 -11.16 3.34 -17.88
CA MET A 237 -12.61 3.45 -17.81
C MET A 237 -13.27 3.55 -19.20
N HIS A 238 -12.49 3.58 -20.28
CA HIS A 238 -12.97 3.79 -21.65
C HIS A 238 -13.94 4.98 -21.77
N GLN A 239 -13.57 6.12 -21.19
CA GLN A 239 -14.41 7.31 -21.14
C GLN A 239 -13.65 8.57 -21.60
N PRO A 240 -14.35 9.65 -21.99
CA PRO A 240 -13.69 10.90 -22.34
C PRO A 240 -12.84 11.46 -21.19
N LEU A 241 -11.67 12.01 -21.50
CA LEU A 241 -10.74 12.60 -20.52
C LEU A 241 -11.42 13.61 -19.58
N ARG A 242 -12.38 14.39 -20.09
CA ARG A 242 -13.16 15.34 -19.29
C ARG A 242 -13.88 14.64 -18.12
N ASN A 243 -14.45 13.47 -18.34
CA ASN A 243 -15.17 12.72 -17.32
C ASN A 243 -14.20 12.20 -16.26
N SER A 244 -13.04 11.67 -16.65
CA SER A 244 -11.99 11.26 -15.71
C SER A 244 -11.48 12.44 -14.88
N LYS A 245 -11.24 13.61 -15.49
CA LYS A 245 -10.82 14.81 -14.75
C LYS A 245 -11.87 15.25 -13.72
N LEU A 246 -13.15 15.22 -14.06
CA LEU A 246 -14.24 15.52 -13.14
C LEU A 246 -14.33 14.49 -12.00
N MET A 247 -14.18 13.19 -12.32
CA MET A 247 -14.16 12.11 -11.34
C MET A 247 -13.02 12.29 -10.31
N VAL A 248 -11.79 12.48 -10.81
CA VAL A 248 -10.62 12.69 -9.94
C VAL A 248 -10.76 13.94 -9.09
N SER A 249 -11.26 15.05 -9.67
CA SER A 249 -11.52 16.29 -8.93
C SER A 249 -12.54 16.07 -7.81
N ARG A 250 -13.62 15.34 -8.07
CA ARG A 250 -14.66 15.04 -7.07
C ARG A 250 -14.11 14.19 -5.94
N LEU A 251 -13.44 13.08 -6.26
CA LEU A 251 -12.85 12.20 -5.25
C LEU A 251 -11.76 12.90 -4.43
N THR A 252 -11.00 13.80 -5.05
CA THR A 252 -10.01 14.64 -4.34
C THR A 252 -10.70 15.64 -3.40
N SER A 253 -11.79 16.28 -3.82
CA SER A 253 -12.55 17.22 -2.98
C SER A 253 -13.16 16.55 -1.74
N ARG A 254 -13.50 15.25 -1.84
CA ARG A 254 -13.96 14.40 -0.73
C ARG A 254 -12.81 13.85 0.13
N SER A 255 -11.57 14.24 -0.12
CA SER A 255 -10.36 13.70 0.53
C SER A 255 -10.17 12.18 0.37
N ILE A 256 -10.81 11.59 -0.64
CA ILE A 256 -10.67 10.16 -0.98
C ILE A 256 -9.35 9.94 -1.71
N LEU A 257 -9.09 10.78 -2.71
CA LEU A 257 -7.81 10.84 -3.40
C LEU A 257 -6.99 12.04 -2.92
N TYR A 258 -5.68 11.96 -3.06
CA TYR A 258 -4.78 13.10 -2.91
C TYR A 258 -3.79 13.13 -4.08
N LYS A 259 -3.31 14.33 -4.42
CA LYS A 259 -2.35 14.53 -5.51
C LYS A 259 -0.93 14.23 -5.05
N THR A 260 -0.16 13.60 -5.92
CA THR A 260 1.29 13.36 -5.78
C THR A 260 2.04 13.89 -7.00
N ASP A 261 3.36 13.75 -7.01
CA ASP A 261 4.20 14.13 -8.15
C ASP A 261 3.95 13.25 -9.39
N HIS A 262 3.40 12.05 -9.20
CA HIS A 262 3.22 11.03 -10.24
C HIS A 262 1.75 10.68 -10.51
N GLY A 263 0.81 11.50 -10.03
CA GLY A 263 -0.61 11.32 -10.29
C GLY A 263 -1.47 11.58 -9.05
N TYR A 264 -2.50 10.76 -8.89
CA TYR A 264 -3.39 10.77 -7.74
C TYR A 264 -3.36 9.40 -7.09
N MET A 265 -3.43 9.37 -5.76
CA MET A 265 -3.39 8.12 -4.99
C MET A 265 -4.54 8.08 -3.99
N LEU A 266 -4.95 6.87 -3.63
CA LEU A 266 -5.95 6.67 -2.59
C LEU A 266 -5.38 7.03 -1.22
N ASN A 267 -6.14 7.81 -0.45
CA ASN A 267 -5.77 8.17 0.91
C ASN A 267 -5.68 6.91 1.79
N GLN A 268 -4.49 6.64 2.32
CA GLN A 268 -4.18 5.43 3.08
C GLN A 268 -5.10 5.22 4.29
N LEU A 269 -5.59 6.31 4.90
CA LEU A 269 -6.48 6.25 6.08
C LEU A 269 -7.84 5.60 5.78
N ILE A 270 -8.30 5.73 4.54
CA ILE A 270 -9.58 5.18 4.10
C ILE A 270 -9.41 3.97 3.17
N TYR A 271 -8.17 3.60 2.85
CA TYR A 271 -7.84 2.50 1.95
C TYR A 271 -8.58 1.21 2.31
N ARG A 272 -8.56 0.82 3.59
CA ARG A 272 -9.25 -0.39 4.09
C ARG A 272 -10.77 -0.32 3.91
N GLN A 273 -11.37 0.85 4.09
CA GLN A 273 -12.81 1.01 3.90
C GLN A 273 -13.17 0.92 2.43
N VAL A 274 -12.41 1.56 1.54
CA VAL A 274 -12.58 1.43 0.09
C VAL A 274 -12.48 -0.03 -0.32
N VAL A 275 -11.44 -0.73 0.12
CA VAL A 275 -11.25 -2.16 -0.13
C VAL A 275 -12.46 -2.97 0.33
N ARG A 276 -12.96 -2.71 1.54
CA ARG A 276 -14.13 -3.42 2.08
C ARG A 276 -15.38 -3.18 1.25
N VAL A 277 -15.68 -1.93 0.92
CA VAL A 277 -16.83 -1.55 0.07
C VAL A 277 -16.71 -2.21 -1.31
N LEU A 278 -15.52 -2.20 -1.91
CA LEU A 278 -15.27 -2.84 -3.21
C LEU A 278 -15.44 -4.36 -3.15
N LYS A 279 -15.03 -5.01 -2.06
CA LYS A 279 -15.24 -6.45 -1.84
C LYS A 279 -16.72 -6.79 -1.65
N GLU A 280 -17.43 -6.03 -0.81
CA GLU A 280 -18.87 -6.21 -0.59
C GLU A 280 -19.67 -6.00 -1.89
N ALA A 281 -19.21 -5.10 -2.76
CA ALA A 281 -19.80 -4.83 -4.08
C ALA A 281 -19.25 -5.73 -5.22
N ASN A 282 -18.36 -6.68 -4.93
CA ASN A 282 -17.73 -7.61 -5.90
C ASN A 282 -16.90 -6.94 -7.03
N TYR A 283 -16.30 -5.77 -6.78
CA TYR A 283 -15.38 -5.13 -7.73
C TYR A 283 -13.95 -5.67 -7.62
N ILE A 284 -13.58 -6.19 -6.45
CA ILE A 284 -12.28 -6.84 -6.19
C ILE A 284 -12.50 -8.10 -5.35
N HIS A 285 -11.56 -9.04 -5.41
CA HIS A 285 -11.60 -10.31 -4.70
C HIS A 285 -10.44 -10.41 -3.70
#